data_AF-A0A8R2H7Y1-F1
#
_entry.id   AF-A0A8R2H7Y1-F1
#
_cell.length_a   1.000
_cell.length_b   1.000
_cell.length_c   1.000
_cell.angle_alpha   90.00
_cell.angle_beta   90.00
_cell.angle_gamma   90.00
#
_symmetry.space_group_name_H-M   'P 1'
#
loop_
_entity.id
_entity.type
_entity.pdbx_description
1 polymer ?
#
loop_
_entity_poly.entity_id
_entity_poly.type
_entity_poly.pdbx_seq_one_letter_code
_entity_poly.pdbx_strand_id
1 'polypeptide(L)'
;MSSRRTRSQSTNSTSGSSQAHQTNDTIPIKKIPEKIPEKILGATFDSSGQLQFFMKWRGIEKCEFIPAKEANLKWPRCVLGFYEASFVWDRNS
;
A
#
# COMPACT_ATOMS: atom_id res chain seq x y z
N MET A 1 -63.67 8.24 5.65
CA MET A 1 -63.16 8.41 4.28
C MET A 1 -62.43 7.14 3.90
N SER A 2 -63.13 6.24 3.23
CA SER A 2 -62.68 4.87 2.96
C SER A 2 -61.94 4.80 1.62
N SER A 3 -60.66 4.42 1.66
CA SER A 3 -59.78 4.37 0.49
C SER A 3 -60.20 3.27 -0.50
N ARG A 4 -60.32 3.67 -1.77
CA ARG A 4 -60.76 2.85 -2.91
C ARG A 4 -59.64 1.94 -3.44
N ARG A 5 -60.03 0.67 -3.63
CA ARG A 5 -59.86 -0.24 -4.81
C ARG A 5 -58.56 -0.27 -5.63
N THR A 6 -57.91 -1.44 -5.56
CA THR A 6 -57.54 -2.40 -6.64
C THR A 6 -56.80 -1.97 -7.93
N ARG A 7 -55.58 -2.53 -8.08
CA ARG A 7 -54.94 -3.26 -9.21
C ARG A 7 -55.23 -2.84 -10.67
N SER A 8 -54.14 -2.57 -11.41
CA SER A 8 -53.96 -2.92 -12.84
C SER A 8 -52.47 -3.06 -13.20
N GLN A 9 -52.15 -4.10 -13.99
CA GLN A 9 -50.84 -4.45 -14.54
C GLN A 9 -50.57 -3.76 -15.91
N SER A 10 -49.33 -3.96 -16.42
CA SER A 10 -48.87 -3.92 -17.84
C SER A 10 -48.09 -2.63 -18.21
N THR A 11 -46.95 -2.62 -18.91
CA THR A 11 -46.37 -3.53 -19.93
C THR A 11 -44.83 -3.46 -20.03
N ASN A 12 -44.25 -4.56 -20.52
CA ASN A 12 -42.92 -4.87 -21.10
C ASN A 12 -42.14 -3.68 -21.72
N SER A 13 -40.80 -3.63 -21.79
CA SER A 13 -39.82 -4.55 -22.43
C SER A 13 -38.42 -3.93 -22.13
N THR A 14 -37.30 -4.61 -21.92
CA THR A 14 -36.52 -5.38 -22.90
C THR A 14 -35.29 -5.98 -22.19
N SER A 15 -35.19 -7.30 -22.29
CA SER A 15 -34.04 -8.21 -22.25
C SER A 15 -32.63 -7.69 -21.90
N GLY A 16 -31.99 -8.41 -20.98
CA GLY A 16 -30.54 -8.39 -20.81
C GLY A 16 -30.04 -9.43 -19.79
N SER A 17 -30.43 -10.70 -19.93
CA SER A 17 -29.73 -11.79 -19.26
C SER A 17 -28.38 -12.00 -19.94
N SER A 18 -27.29 -12.02 -19.18
CA SER A 18 -26.10 -12.80 -19.53
C SER A 18 -25.34 -13.16 -18.26
N GLN A 19 -25.32 -14.46 -18.01
CA GLN A 19 -24.43 -15.13 -17.09
C GLN A 19 -22.96 -14.91 -17.51
N ALA A 20 -22.10 -14.93 -16.48
CA ALA A 20 -20.68 -15.29 -16.51
C ALA A 20 -19.74 -14.48 -17.41
N HIS A 21 -18.88 -13.68 -16.78
CA HIS A 21 -17.44 -13.83 -16.97
C HIS A 21 -16.72 -13.54 -15.65
N GLN A 22 -16.20 -14.62 -15.05
CA GLN A 22 -15.04 -14.53 -14.16
C GLN A 22 -13.94 -13.86 -14.97
N THR A 23 -13.51 -12.65 -14.58
CA THR A 23 -12.13 -12.25 -14.81
C THR A 23 -11.44 -12.33 -13.46
N ASN A 24 -10.94 -13.52 -13.16
CA ASN A 24 -9.84 -13.65 -12.21
C ASN A 24 -8.61 -12.97 -12.83
N ASP A 25 -8.64 -11.65 -12.98
CA ASP A 25 -7.45 -10.85 -13.19
C ASP A 25 -6.82 -10.64 -11.82
N THR A 26 -6.49 -11.76 -11.16
CA THR A 26 -5.39 -11.76 -10.22
C THR A 26 -4.19 -11.35 -11.07
N ILE A 27 -3.91 -10.05 -11.09
CA ILE A 27 -2.60 -9.52 -11.45
C ILE A 27 -1.65 -10.49 -10.77
N PRO A 28 -0.82 -11.25 -11.51
CA PRO A 28 0.14 -12.11 -10.86
C PRO A 28 0.96 -11.15 -10.03
N ILE A 29 0.74 -11.17 -8.70
CA ILE A 29 1.54 -10.45 -7.74
C ILE A 29 2.89 -11.09 -7.98
N LYS A 30 3.69 -10.46 -8.84
CA LYS A 30 5.05 -10.84 -9.14
C LYS A 30 5.64 -10.96 -7.76
N LYS A 31 5.84 -12.21 -7.32
CA LYS A 31 6.34 -12.50 -6.00
C LYS A 31 7.81 -12.11 -6.07
N ILE A 32 8.05 -10.80 -5.97
CA ILE A 32 9.37 -10.24 -5.78
C ILE A 32 9.87 -10.97 -4.54
N PRO A 33 11.04 -11.64 -4.59
CA PRO A 33 11.57 -12.30 -3.41
C PRO A 33 11.53 -11.30 -2.26
N GLU A 34 10.87 -11.67 -1.17
CA GLU A 34 10.68 -10.78 -0.02
C GLU A 34 12.06 -10.51 0.58
N LYS A 35 12.63 -9.36 0.26
CA LYS A 35 13.89 -8.91 0.82
C LYS A 35 13.66 -8.64 2.31
N ILE A 36 14.51 -9.22 3.15
CA ILE A 36 14.45 -9.03 4.60
C ILE A 36 15.24 -7.76 4.93
N PRO A 37 14.61 -6.70 5.48
CA PRO A 37 15.32 -5.48 5.85
C PRO A 37 16.28 -5.80 7.00
N GLU A 38 17.50 -5.30 6.90
CA GLU A 38 18.47 -5.40 8.00
C GLU A 38 18.50 -4.10 8.80
N LYS A 39 18.75 -2.98 8.13
CA LYS A 39 18.86 -1.66 8.76
C LYS A 39 18.74 -0.54 7.72
N ILE A 40 18.16 0.59 8.12
CA ILE A 40 18.28 1.83 7.35
C ILE A 40 19.61 2.49 7.70
N LEU A 41 20.43 2.72 6.68
CA LEU A 41 21.77 3.30 6.82
C LEU A 41 21.74 4.83 6.82
N GLY A 42 20.72 5.43 6.22
CA GLY A 42 20.56 6.88 6.15
C GLY A 42 19.27 7.29 5.46
N ALA A 43 19.04 8.60 5.39
CA ALA A 43 17.89 9.20 4.73
C ALA A 43 18.32 10.41 3.89
N THR A 44 17.68 10.61 2.75
CA THR A 44 17.90 11.78 1.88
C THR A 44 16.57 12.26 1.30
N PHE A 45 16.54 13.51 0.84
CA PHE A 45 15.44 14.02 0.01
C PHE A 45 15.79 13.84 -1.46
N ASP A 46 14.85 13.34 -2.25
CA ASP A 46 14.94 13.38 -3.71
C ASP A 46 14.72 14.83 -4.22
N SER A 47 15.09 15.09 -5.47
CA SER A 47 14.82 16.33 -6.23
C SER A 47 13.36 16.80 -6.18
N SER A 48 12.42 15.86 -5.99
CA SER A 48 11.00 16.12 -5.80
C SER A 48 10.61 16.52 -4.35
N GLY A 49 11.57 16.56 -3.42
CA GLY A 49 11.35 16.80 -1.99
C GLY A 49 10.84 15.58 -1.21
N GLN A 50 10.83 14.39 -1.82
CA GLN A 50 10.36 13.18 -1.16
C GLN A 50 11.46 12.53 -0.32
N LEU A 51 11.13 12.18 0.92
CA LEU A 51 12.04 11.45 1.82
C LEU A 51 12.25 10.01 1.31
N GLN A 52 13.51 9.63 1.16
CA GLN A 52 13.94 8.29 0.80
C GLN A 52 14.91 7.74 1.84
N PHE A 53 14.76 6.46 2.17
CA PHE A 53 15.65 5.72 3.04
C PHE A 53 16.62 4.89 2.24
N PHE A 54 17.88 4.87 2.66
CA PHE A 54 18.88 3.96 2.12
C PHE A 54 18.89 2.66 2.95
N MET A 55 18.31 1.60 2.39
CA MET A 55 18.06 0.34 3.09
C MET A 55 19.16 -0.69 2.80
N LYS A 56 19.70 -1.28 3.87
CA LYS A 56 20.50 -2.52 3.82
C LYS A 56 19.59 -3.72 3.97
N TRP A 57 19.81 -4.73 3.16
CA TRP A 57 19.08 -6.00 3.19
C TRP A 57 19.96 -7.12 3.73
N ARG A 58 19.34 -8.07 4.44
CA ARG A 58 20.07 -9.21 4.98
C ARG A 58 20.59 -10.09 3.83
N GLY A 59 21.90 -10.34 3.82
CA GLY A 59 22.54 -11.21 2.83
C GLY A 59 22.66 -10.61 1.42
N ILE A 60 22.38 -9.32 1.25
CA ILE A 60 22.59 -8.60 -0.01
C ILE A 60 23.48 -7.39 0.29
N GLU A 61 24.65 -7.34 -0.33
CA GLU A 61 25.59 -6.22 -0.15
C GLU A 61 25.08 -4.92 -0.77
N LYS A 62 24.32 -5.05 -1.87
CA LYS A 62 23.72 -3.92 -2.57
C LYS A 62 22.57 -3.33 -1.74
N CYS A 63 22.74 -2.06 -1.38
CA CYS A 63 21.71 -1.26 -0.74
C CYS A 63 20.82 -0.56 -1.78
N GLU A 64 19.60 -0.21 -1.39
CA GLU A 64 18.61 0.42 -2.28
C GLU A 64 17.92 1.61 -1.61
N PHE A 65 17.57 2.62 -2.39
CA PHE A 65 16.73 3.72 -1.93
C PHE A 65 15.25 3.33 -2.00
N ILE A 66 14.54 3.59 -0.90
CA ILE A 66 13.13 3.25 -0.76
C ILE A 66 12.39 4.52 -0.31
N PRO A 67 11.27 4.90 -0.96
CA PRO A 67 10.44 5.99 -0.48
C PRO A 67 9.99 5.73 0.97
N ALA A 68 10.08 6.75 1.83
CA ALA A 68 9.70 6.61 3.23
C ALA A 68 8.25 6.15 3.41
N LYS A 69 7.35 6.60 2.52
CA LYS A 69 5.94 6.16 2.50
C LYS A 69 5.80 4.64 2.36
N GLU A 70 6.63 4.02 1.52
CA GLU A 70 6.60 2.58 1.31
C GLU A 70 7.25 1.83 2.48
N ALA A 71 8.40 2.31 2.96
CA ALA A 71 9.11 1.70 4.07
C ALA A 71 8.28 1.69 5.37
N ASN A 72 7.52 2.76 5.62
CA ASN A 72 6.63 2.86 6.79
C ASN A 72 5.53 1.79 6.80
N LEU A 73 5.08 1.35 5.62
CA LEU A 73 4.04 0.33 5.47
C LEU A 73 4.63 -1.09 5.54
N LYS A 74 5.75 -1.32 4.85
CA LYS A 74 6.34 -2.67 4.73
C LYS A 74 7.21 -3.06 5.93
N TRP A 75 7.98 -2.12 6.47
CA TRP A 75 8.98 -2.39 7.51
C TRP A 75 8.94 -1.36 8.65
N PRO A 76 7.79 -1.17 9.31
CA PRO A 76 7.61 -0.13 10.34
C PRO A 76 8.59 -0.26 11.50
N ARG A 77 8.94 -1.48 11.93
CA ARG A 77 9.93 -1.68 13.02
C ARG A 77 11.34 -1.27 12.63
N CYS A 78 11.75 -1.49 11.38
CA CYS A 78 13.06 -1.06 10.90
C CYS A 78 13.13 0.47 10.84
N VAL A 79 12.07 1.10 10.34
CA VAL A 79 11.94 2.56 10.31
C VAL A 79 11.95 3.16 11.72
N LEU A 80 11.21 2.58 12.66
CA LEU A 80 11.20 3.05 14.03
C LEU A 80 12.58 2.95 14.68
N GLY A 81 13.26 1.82 14.52
CA GLY A 81 14.61 1.64 15.06
C GLY A 81 15.64 2.62 14.47
N PHE A 82 15.47 3.03 13.21
CA PHE A 82 16.27 4.09 12.62
C PHE A 82 16.05 5.45 13.31
N TYR A 83 14.79 5.79 13.59
CA TYR A 83 14.49 7.00 14.33
C TYR A 83 15.03 6.93 15.76
N GLU A 84 14.79 5.84 16.49
CA GLU A 84 15.29 5.64 17.86
C GLU A 84 16.82 5.74 17.96
N ALA A 85 17.56 5.20 16.99
CA ALA A 85 19.02 5.27 16.97
C ALA A 85 19.57 6.65 16.58
N SER A 86 18.81 7.44 15.83
CA SER A 86 19.20 8.79 15.41
C SER A 86 18.86 9.86 16.46
N PHE A 87 18.11 9.50 17.51
CA PHE A 87 17.83 10.36 18.67
C PHE A 87 19.00 10.39 19.66
N VAL A 88 20.16 10.85 19.22
CA VAL A 88 21.10 11.51 20.14
C VAL A 88 20.64 12.97 20.17
N TRP A 89 19.71 13.28 21.08
CA TRP A 89 19.43 14.68 21.41
C TRP A 89 20.76 15.33 21.77
N ASP A 90 21.10 16.44 21.12
CA ASP A 90 22.13 17.35 21.61
C ASP A 90 21.78 17.69 23.06
N ARG A 91 22.43 16.96 23.98
CA ARG A 91 22.46 17.25 25.42
C ARG A 91 23.53 18.32 25.61
N ASN A 92 23.29 19.51 25.06
CA ASN A 92 24.11 20.70 25.30
C ASN A 92 23.19 21.91 25.03
N SER A 93 22.57 22.52 26.05
CA SER A 93 23.14 23.51 26.98
C SER A 93 23.52 24.81 26.29
#